data_AF-A0A242MU12-F1
#
_entry.id   AF-A0A242MU12-F1
#
_cell.length_a   1.000
_cell.length_b   1.000
_cell.length_c   1.000
_cell.angle_alpha   90.00
_cell.angle_beta   90.00
_cell.angle_gamma   90.00
#
_symmetry.space_group_name_H-M   'P 1'
#
loop_
_entity.id
_entity.type
_entity.pdbx_description
1 polymer ?
#
loop_
_entity_poly.entity_id
_entity_poly.type
_entity_poly.pdbx_seq_one_letter_code
_entity_poly.pdbx_strand_id
1 'polypeptide(L)'
;MRLYVAGETPKSLAAIRNLRALCATHLAGKFSIEVIDLRVNPQLAAADQILAIPTVVRHLPSPLKKVIGDLSDTERVLVGLDLRPGIRS
;
A
#
# COMPACT_ATOMS: atom_id res chain seq x y z
N MET A 1 -2.14 -4.55 -5.09
CA MET A 1 -2.25 -3.73 -3.86
C MET A 1 -2.74 -2.36 -4.25
N ARG A 2 -3.54 -1.72 -3.40
CA ARG A 2 -4.05 -0.36 -3.62
C ARG A 2 -3.45 0.60 -2.61
N LEU A 3 -2.97 1.74 -3.05
CA LEU A 3 -2.50 2.83 -2.19
C LEU A 3 -3.44 4.03 -2.35
N TYR A 4 -4.14 4.36 -1.27
CA TYR A 4 -5.04 5.50 -1.19
C TYR A 4 -4.31 6.75 -0.73
N VAL A 5 -4.45 7.83 -1.50
CA VAL A 5 -3.83 9.15 -1.27
C VAL A 5 -4.85 10.27 -1.47
N ALA A 6 -4.49 11.50 -1.10
CA ALA A 6 -5.19 12.71 -1.54
C ALA A 6 -4.18 13.68 -2.15
N GLY A 7 -4.11 13.70 -3.48
CA GLY A 7 -3.13 14.48 -4.23
C GLY A 7 -1.66 14.14 -3.94
N GLU A 8 -0.78 14.96 -4.50
CA GLU A 8 0.68 14.80 -4.48
C GLU A 8 1.34 15.50 -3.28
N THR A 9 0.88 15.18 -2.07
CA THR A 9 1.58 15.67 -0.86
C THR A 9 2.92 14.96 -0.68
N PRO A 10 3.88 15.55 0.05
CA PRO A 10 5.15 14.88 0.37
C PRO A 10 4.96 13.48 0.98
N LYS A 11 3.92 13.31 1.80
CA LYS A 11 3.58 12.03 2.44
C LYS A 11 3.03 11.02 1.42
N SER A 12 2.19 11.46 0.48
CA SER A 12 1.70 10.62 -0.63
C SER A 12 2.85 10.13 -1.51
N LEU A 13 3.74 11.04 -1.91
CA LEU A 13 4.89 10.74 -2.76
C LEU A 13 5.87 9.78 -2.06
N ALA A 14 6.13 10.00 -0.77
CA ALA A 14 6.92 9.08 0.04
C ALA A 14 6.30 7.68 0.10
N ALA A 15 4.99 7.58 0.36
CA ALA A 15 4.27 6.30 0.37
C ALA A 15 4.36 5.56 -0.98
N ILE A 16 4.17 6.25 -2.10
CA ILE A 16 4.26 5.65 -3.44
C ILE A 16 5.67 5.10 -3.68
N ARG A 17 6.70 5.91 -3.40
CA ARG A 17 8.11 5.51 -3.57
C ARG A 17 8.46 4.31 -2.71
N ASN A 18 8.12 4.36 -1.43
CA ASN A 18 8.46 3.31 -0.47
C ASN A 18 7.72 2.00 -0.81
N LEU A 19 6.44 2.06 -1.20
CA LEU A 19 5.70 0.87 -1.63
C LEU A 19 6.32 0.21 -2.86
N ARG A 20 6.70 1.03 -3.86
CA ARG A 20 7.36 0.53 -5.09
C ARG A 20 8.69 -0.15 -4.76
N ALA A 21 9.52 0.48 -3.92
CA ALA A 21 10.79 -0.08 -3.48
C ALA A 21 10.59 -1.41 -2.73
N LEU A 22 9.65 -1.46 -1.80
CA LEU A 22 9.32 -2.67 -1.04
C LEU A 22 8.89 -3.82 -1.97
N CYS A 23 8.04 -3.53 -2.95
CA CYS A 23 7.59 -4.55 -3.92
C CYS A 23 8.74 -5.05 -4.81
N ALA A 24 9.60 -4.15 -5.26
CA ALA A 24 10.76 -4.51 -6.07
C ALA A 24 11.74 -5.41 -5.30
N THR A 25 12.01 -5.08 -4.03
CA THR A 25 12.99 -5.80 -3.20
C THR A 25 12.46 -7.13 -2.68
N HIS A 26 11.22 -7.17 -2.17
CA HIS A 26 10.73 -8.32 -1.39
C HIS A 26 9.76 -9.22 -2.14
N LEU A 27 9.11 -8.71 -3.19
CA LEU A 27 7.96 -9.36 -3.80
C LEU A 27 8.20 -9.86 -5.23
N ALA A 28 9.47 -9.90 -5.67
CA ALA A 28 9.94 -10.47 -6.94
C ALA A 28 9.12 -10.05 -8.18
N GLY A 29 8.58 -8.82 -8.19
CA GLY A 29 7.78 -8.30 -9.28
C GLY A 29 6.39 -8.93 -9.46
N LYS A 30 5.92 -9.79 -8.55
CA LYS A 30 4.63 -10.49 -8.66
C LYS A 30 3.42 -9.68 -8.17
N PHE A 31 3.57 -8.36 -8.00
CA PHE A 31 2.54 -7.52 -7.40
C PHE A 31 2.28 -6.29 -8.25
N SER A 32 1.00 -6.03 -8.50
CA SER A 32 0.53 -4.77 -9.06
C SER A 32 0.32 -3.75 -7.94
N ILE A 33 0.69 -2.49 -8.19
CA ILE A 33 0.36 -1.36 -7.35
C ILE A 33 -0.59 -0.47 -8.13
N GLU A 34 -1.74 -0.19 -7.55
CA GLU A 34 -2.72 0.77 -8.04
C GLU A 34 -2.73 1.97 -7.07
N VAL A 35 -2.50 3.17 -7.57
CA VAL A 35 -2.53 4.40 -6.76
C VAL A 35 -3.86 5.09 -7.01
N ILE A 36 -4.62 5.32 -5.95
CA ILE A 36 -5.98 5.88 -6.01
C ILE A 36 -5.99 7.21 -5.28
N ASP A 37 -6.26 8.30 -6.01
CA ASP A 37 -6.54 9.60 -5.41
C ASP A 37 -8.01 9.69 -5.00
N LEU A 38 -8.25 9.77 -3.69
CA LEU A 38 -9.60 9.87 -3.11
C LEU A 38 -10.25 11.24 -3.35
N ARG A 39 -9.50 12.26 -3.79
CA ARG A 39 -10.11 13.52 -4.26
C ARG A 39 -10.83 13.33 -5.59
N VAL A 40 -10.39 12.35 -6.39
CA VAL A 40 -10.97 12.00 -7.69
C VAL A 40 -12.02 10.90 -7.52
N ASN A 41 -11.72 9.89 -6.68
CA ASN A 41 -12.59 8.73 -6.46
C ASN A 41 -12.99 8.60 -4.97
N PRO A 42 -13.72 9.56 -4.37
CA PRO A 42 -14.04 9.57 -2.94
C PRO A 42 -14.86 8.37 -2.47
N GLN A 43 -15.70 7.79 -3.35
CA GLN A 43 -16.54 6.63 -3.06
C GLN A 43 -15.73 5.39 -2.65
N LEU A 44 -14.48 5.26 -3.09
CA LEU A 44 -13.62 4.13 -2.75
C LEU A 44 -13.14 4.18 -1.29
N ALA A 45 -13.14 5.36 -0.66
CA ALA A 45 -12.82 5.47 0.77
C ALA A 45 -13.84 4.72 1.63
N ALA A 46 -15.13 4.85 1.33
CA ALA A 46 -16.19 4.17 2.06
C ALA A 46 -16.19 2.66 1.77
N ALA A 47 -16.02 2.27 0.49
CA ALA A 47 -16.00 0.86 0.08
C ALA A 47 -14.90 0.07 0.79
N ASP A 48 -13.71 0.65 0.92
CA ASP A 48 -12.58 0.00 1.58
C ASP A 48 -12.40 0.41 3.05
N GLN A 49 -13.36 1.16 3.62
CA GLN A 49 -13.30 1.69 5.00
C GLN A 49 -11.95 2.35 5.31
N ILE A 50 -11.58 3.36 4.52
CA ILE A 50 -10.36 4.15 4.66
C ILE A 50 -10.64 5.33 5.59
N LEU A 51 -10.04 5.31 6.78
CA LEU A 51 -10.20 6.36 7.80
C LEU A 51 -9.09 7.40 7.80
N ALA A 52 -7.93 7.06 7.23
CA ALA A 52 -6.76 7.92 7.18
C ALA A 52 -5.99 7.69 5.87
N ILE A 53 -5.18 8.66 5.49
CA ILE A 53 -4.30 8.58 4.31
C ILE A 53 -2.89 9.10 4.64
N PRO A 54 -1.85 8.60 3.96
CA PRO A 54 -1.88 7.52 2.96
C PRO A 54 -2.15 6.14 3.60
N THR A 55 -2.90 5.26 2.90
CA THR A 55 -3.20 3.90 3.37
C THR A 55 -3.02 2.88 2.24
N VAL A 56 -2.25 1.82 2.50
CA VAL A 56 -2.14 0.67 1.61
C VAL A 56 -3.12 -0.40 2.02
N VAL A 57 -3.82 -0.97 1.03
CA VAL A 57 -4.72 -2.10 1.19
C VAL A 57 -4.29 -3.25 0.30
N ARG A 58 -4.08 -4.42 0.90
CA ARG A 58 -3.91 -5.70 0.21
C ARG A 58 -5.22 -6.47 0.25
N HIS A 59 -5.84 -6.61 -0.92
CA HIS A 59 -7.12 -7.29 -1.07
C HIS A 59 -6.98 -8.82 -1.15
N LEU A 60 -5.89 -9.29 -1.77
CA LEU A 60 -5.66 -10.71 -2.03
C LEU A 60 -4.24 -11.14 -1.63
N PRO A 61 -4.07 -12.41 -1.19
CA PRO A 61 -5.11 -13.32 -0.73
C PRO A 61 -5.90 -12.79 0.49
N SER A 62 -7.12 -13.27 0.71
CA SER A 62 -7.89 -12.96 1.94
C SER A 62 -7.13 -13.46 3.18
N PRO A 63 -7.25 -12.81 4.36
CA PRO A 63 -8.06 -11.62 4.65
C PRO A 63 -7.41 -10.32 4.16
N LEU A 64 -8.24 -9.30 3.97
CA LEU A 64 -7.78 -7.97 3.61
C LEU A 64 -6.90 -7.39 4.72
N LYS A 65 -5.77 -6.81 4.33
CA LYS A 65 -4.80 -6.17 5.24
C LYS A 65 -4.62 -4.69 4.90
N LYS A 66 -4.45 -3.85 5.92
CA LYS A 66 -4.28 -2.39 5.78
C LYS A 66 -3.08 -1.90 6.56
N VAL A 67 -2.32 -0.97 5.98
CA VAL A 67 -1.24 -0.24 6.67
C VAL A 67 -1.39 1.25 6.38
N ILE A 68 -1.36 2.06 7.44
CA ILE A 68 -1.49 3.52 7.38
C ILE A 68 -0.09 4.13 7.52
N GLY A 69 0.22 5.14 6.71
CA GLY A 69 1.46 5.91 6.81
C GLY A 69 2.23 5.99 5.48
N ASP A 70 3.45 6.51 5.56
CA ASP A 70 4.34 6.69 4.41
C ASP A 70 5.17 5.42 4.07
N LEU A 71 4.96 4.33 4.80
CA LEU A 71 5.59 3.02 4.57
C LEU A 71 7.12 3.04 4.66
N SER A 72 7.68 3.97 5.44
CA SER A 72 9.13 4.07 5.69
C SER A 72 9.69 2.89 6.51
N ASP A 73 8.89 2.35 7.43
CA ASP A 73 9.23 1.16 8.21
C ASP A 73 8.89 -0.12 7.44
N THR A 74 9.90 -0.71 6.80
CA THR A 74 9.72 -1.87 5.91
C THR A 74 9.21 -3.09 6.67
N GLU A 75 9.74 -3.39 7.86
CA GLU A 75 9.33 -4.57 8.63
C GLU A 75 7.87 -4.45 9.08
N ARG A 76 7.49 -3.28 9.59
CA ARG A 76 6.10 -3.01 9.99
C ARG A 76 5.15 -3.13 8.81
N VAL A 77 5.56 -2.70 7.61
CA VAL A 77 4.73 -2.81 6.41
C VAL A 77 4.61 -4.27 5.96
N LEU A 78 5.70 -5.05 5.96
CA LEU A 78 5.66 -6.47 5.60
C LEU A 78 4.76 -7.27 6.55
N VAL A 79 4.90 -7.07 7.86
CA VAL A 79 4.05 -7.72 8.87
C VAL A 79 2.61 -7.24 8.76
N GLY A 80 2.39 -5.93 8.67
CA GLY A 80 1.06 -5.33 8.61
C GLY A 80 0.28 -5.73 7.36
N LEU A 81 0.97 -5.96 6.24
CA LEU A 81 0.39 -6.50 5.01
C LEU A 81 0.43 -8.03 4.96
N ASP A 82 1.00 -8.73 5.94
CA ASP A 82 1.17 -10.19 5.92
C ASP A 82 1.84 -10.66 4.62
N LEU A 83 2.92 -9.98 4.26
CA LEU A 83 3.76 -10.26 3.10
C LEU A 83 4.97 -11.06 3.53
N ARG A 84 5.15 -12.24 2.94
CA ARG A 84 6.37 -13.03 3.11
C ARG A 84 7.38 -12.62 2.04
N PRO A 85 8.64 -12.36 2.41
CA PRO A 85 9.69 -12.18 1.42
C PRO A 85 9.72 -13.39 0.49
N GLY A 86 9.76 -13.18 -0.82
CA GLY A 86 9.97 -14.26 -1.76
C GLY A 86 11.32 -14.92 -1.46
N ILE A 87 11.32 -16.15 -0.97
CA ILE A 87 12.55 -16.94 -0.86
C ILE A 87 13.05 -17.11 -2.29
N ARG A 88 14.22 -16.54 -2.59
CA ARG A 88 14.99 -16.90 -3.78
C ARG A 88 15.44 -18.35 -3.58
N SER A 89 14.68 -19.29 -4.12
CA SER A 89 15.15 -20.66 -4.37
C SER A 89 16.10 -20.68 -5.55
#